data_AF-A0A7C3Z9J4-F1
#
_entry.id   AF-A0A7C3Z9J4-F1
#
_cell.length_a   1.000
_cell.length_b   1.000
_cell.length_c   1.000
_cell.angle_alpha   90.00
_cell.angle_beta   90.00
_cell.angle_gamma   90.00
#
_symmetry.space_group_name_H-M   'P 1'
#
loop_
_entity.id
_entity.type
_entity.pdbx_description
1 polymer ?
#
loop_
_entity_poly.entity_id
_entity_poly.type
_entity_poly.pdbx_seq_one_letter_code
_entity_poly.pdbx_strand_id
1 'polypeptide(L)'
;MKARCLVEETEGRELDSYDLITVLGLVKEHAFKEIWRRYGPKGEPEGKLNFNLNLEGYYVEMTLETLTALALSPTYQASPHLMQALIRRVLCGHRHGLILEKLRAYGVPVGDGGQINLSCSVGTTGVDLLVNRHPEAPEYRFRKFGTSRVEQEEQRPLDHYDLVSILYLAQQNLTDTIISRYVPQEILNEGAEEEKKVHFTSSAGDYTITFTFQRISNEQPRQVPARGNVSTATMHQVVRRLFAGHAPELAAKELTDKGIIITPHEVSTEFTLARILNDNAIEMSFQRR
;
A
#
# COMPACT_ATOMS: atom_id res chain seq x y z
N MET A 1 7.31 -30.49 8.44
CA MET A 1 7.64 -29.08 8.77
C MET A 1 7.77 -28.31 7.47
N LYS A 2 7.03 -27.21 7.30
CA LYS A 2 7.21 -26.31 6.16
C LYS A 2 8.57 -25.63 6.33
N ALA A 3 9.43 -25.66 5.33
CA ALA A 3 10.72 -24.96 5.39
C ALA A 3 10.43 -23.45 5.50
N ARG A 4 10.98 -22.79 6.51
CA ARG A 4 10.87 -21.33 6.68
C ARG A 4 11.76 -20.64 5.65
N CYS A 5 11.30 -19.53 5.08
CA CYS A 5 12.14 -18.70 4.23
C CYS A 5 12.98 -17.72 5.06
N LEU A 6 13.96 -17.05 4.43
CA LEU A 6 14.88 -16.14 5.12
C LEU A 6 14.15 -15.05 5.93
N VAL A 7 13.06 -14.50 5.39
CA VAL A 7 12.25 -13.49 6.09
C VAL A 7 11.64 -14.06 7.37
N GLU A 8 11.06 -15.26 7.31
CA GLU A 8 10.46 -15.90 8.50
C GLU A 8 11.51 -16.26 9.55
N GLU A 9 12.71 -16.67 9.12
CA GLU A 9 13.83 -16.97 10.01
C GLU A 9 14.40 -15.72 10.68
N THR A 10 14.59 -14.64 9.92
CA THR A 10 15.28 -13.43 10.41
C THR A 10 14.35 -12.47 11.14
N GLU A 11 13.07 -12.43 10.79
CA GLU A 11 12.07 -11.54 11.40
C GLU A 11 11.17 -12.25 12.41
N GLY A 12 11.23 -13.59 12.51
CA GLY A 12 10.50 -14.35 13.52
C GLY A 12 8.98 -14.32 13.38
N ARG A 13 8.47 -14.10 12.16
CA ARG A 13 7.03 -13.99 11.84
C ARG A 13 6.68 -14.84 10.62
N GLU A 14 5.39 -15.11 10.41
CA GLU A 14 4.89 -15.73 9.18
C GLU A 14 4.77 -14.69 8.05
N LEU A 15 4.70 -15.18 6.82
CA LEU A 15 4.45 -14.33 5.65
C LEU A 15 3.02 -13.80 5.65
N ASP A 16 2.86 -12.52 5.36
CA ASP A 16 1.57 -11.83 5.44
C ASP A 16 1.39 -10.79 4.31
N SER A 17 0.39 -9.92 4.46
CA SER A 17 0.04 -8.90 3.47
C SER A 17 1.19 -7.96 3.11
N TYR A 18 2.11 -7.71 4.05
CA TYR A 18 3.35 -7.00 3.79
C TYR A 18 4.18 -7.73 2.74
N ASP A 19 4.31 -9.05 2.82
CA ASP A 19 5.16 -9.81 1.90
C ASP A 19 4.54 -9.91 0.51
N LEU A 20 3.23 -10.16 0.39
CA LEU A 20 2.57 -10.21 -0.93
C LEU A 20 2.75 -8.91 -1.70
N ILE A 21 2.46 -7.77 -1.06
CA ILE A 21 2.61 -6.46 -1.71
C ILE A 21 4.10 -6.19 -1.99
N THR A 22 5.04 -6.65 -1.14
CA THR A 22 6.48 -6.47 -1.35
C THR A 22 6.98 -7.27 -2.55
N VAL A 23 6.54 -8.53 -2.68
CA VAL A 23 6.86 -9.40 -3.82
C VAL A 23 6.37 -8.76 -5.11
N LEU A 24 5.12 -8.29 -5.18
CA LEU A 24 4.62 -7.57 -6.36
C LEU A 24 5.44 -6.31 -6.68
N GLY A 25 5.97 -5.62 -5.66
CA GLY A 25 6.84 -4.46 -5.82
C GLY A 25 8.18 -4.84 -6.47
N LEU A 26 8.78 -5.93 -6.00
CA LEU A 26 10.01 -6.49 -6.56
C LEU A 26 9.82 -7.03 -7.98
N VAL A 27 8.65 -7.62 -8.29
CA VAL A 27 8.30 -8.06 -9.66
C VAL A 27 8.28 -6.86 -10.60
N LYS A 28 7.60 -5.78 -10.21
CA LYS A 28 7.56 -4.52 -10.97
C LYS A 28 8.96 -3.92 -11.20
N GLU A 29 9.87 -4.07 -10.24
CA GLU A 29 11.24 -3.56 -10.31
C GLU A 29 12.23 -4.53 -11.00
N HIS A 30 11.73 -5.64 -11.57
CA HIS A 30 12.55 -6.71 -12.16
C HIS A 30 13.59 -7.30 -11.18
N ALA A 31 13.36 -7.17 -9.88
CA ALA A 31 14.27 -7.60 -8.81
C ALA A 31 14.05 -9.08 -8.43
N PHE A 32 13.94 -9.96 -9.43
CA PHE A 32 13.54 -11.36 -9.22
C PHE A 32 14.49 -12.15 -8.32
N LYS A 33 15.80 -11.92 -8.43
CA LYS A 33 16.81 -12.55 -7.56
C LYS A 33 16.56 -12.25 -6.09
N GLU A 34 16.10 -11.03 -5.79
CA GLU A 34 15.81 -10.61 -4.42
C GLU A 34 14.56 -11.31 -3.87
N ILE A 35 13.56 -11.57 -4.71
CA ILE A 35 12.39 -12.35 -4.33
C ILE A 35 12.82 -13.74 -3.88
N TRP A 36 13.56 -14.46 -4.72
CA TRP A 36 13.99 -15.83 -4.41
C TRP A 36 14.94 -15.88 -3.22
N ARG A 37 15.88 -14.93 -3.11
CA ARG A 37 16.76 -14.81 -1.95
C ARG A 37 15.99 -14.69 -0.63
N ARG A 38 14.88 -13.95 -0.63
CA ARG A 38 14.10 -13.66 0.59
C ARG A 38 13.02 -14.70 0.90
N TYR A 39 12.32 -15.17 -0.12
CA TYR A 39 11.09 -15.96 0.00
C TYR A 39 11.24 -17.38 -0.57
N GLY A 40 12.26 -17.64 -1.37
CA GLY A 40 12.54 -18.96 -1.91
C GLY A 40 13.13 -19.92 -0.88
N PRO A 41 12.84 -21.23 -0.99
CA PRO A 41 13.51 -22.23 -0.16
C PRO A 41 15.01 -22.17 -0.43
N LYS A 42 15.81 -21.94 0.62
CA LYS A 42 17.28 -21.81 0.55
C LYS A 42 17.80 -20.70 -0.39
N GLY A 43 16.95 -19.78 -0.82
CA GLY A 43 17.33 -18.69 -1.72
C GLY A 43 17.45 -19.07 -3.21
N GLU A 44 17.06 -20.29 -3.59
CA GLU A 44 17.15 -20.75 -4.97
C GLU A 44 15.85 -20.47 -5.75
N PRO A 45 15.93 -20.13 -7.06
CA PRO A 45 14.77 -19.95 -7.92
C PRO A 45 14.14 -21.31 -8.29
N GLU A 46 13.54 -21.99 -7.31
CA GLU A 46 12.82 -23.23 -7.53
C GLU A 46 11.37 -22.94 -7.92
N GLY A 47 11.13 -22.77 -9.22
CA GLY A 47 9.82 -22.98 -9.86
C GLY A 47 8.71 -22.04 -9.41
N LYS A 48 8.15 -22.25 -8.21
CA LYS A 48 6.89 -21.66 -7.73
C LYS A 48 6.96 -21.20 -6.27
N LEU A 49 6.45 -19.99 -5.98
CA LEU A 49 6.14 -19.52 -4.63
C LEU A 49 4.65 -19.35 -4.46
N ASN A 50 4.12 -19.70 -3.29
CA ASN A 50 2.71 -19.50 -2.96
C ASN A 50 2.59 -18.68 -1.68
N PHE A 51 1.76 -17.65 -1.71
CA PHE A 51 1.46 -16.76 -0.60
C PHE A 51 -0.04 -16.76 -0.37
N ASN A 52 -0.47 -16.97 0.87
CA ASN A 52 -1.88 -17.05 1.21
C ASN A 52 -2.19 -16.06 2.34
N LEU A 53 -3.32 -15.36 2.24
CA LEU A 53 -3.87 -14.51 3.29
C LEU A 53 -5.31 -14.90 3.58
N ASN A 54 -5.58 -15.15 4.86
CA ASN A 54 -6.93 -15.30 5.37
C ASN A 54 -7.34 -14.00 6.06
N LEU A 55 -8.37 -13.35 5.52
CA LEU A 55 -8.92 -12.10 6.02
C LEU A 55 -10.38 -12.33 6.45
N GLU A 56 -10.91 -11.42 7.26
CA GLU A 56 -12.33 -11.43 7.60
C GLU A 56 -13.17 -11.18 6.34
N GLY A 57 -13.70 -12.25 5.75
CA GLY A 57 -14.54 -12.21 4.55
C GLY A 57 -13.82 -12.41 3.22
N TYR A 58 -12.49 -12.55 3.20
CA TYR A 58 -11.74 -12.83 1.97
C TYR A 58 -10.62 -13.85 2.19
N TYR A 59 -10.39 -14.68 1.18
CA TYR A 59 -9.18 -15.47 1.00
C TYR A 59 -8.41 -14.92 -0.20
N VAL A 60 -7.13 -14.65 -0.03
CA VAL A 60 -6.24 -14.20 -1.10
C VAL A 60 -5.13 -15.24 -1.27
N GLU A 61 -4.93 -15.70 -2.49
CA GLU A 61 -3.83 -16.58 -2.87
C GLU A 61 -3.06 -15.94 -4.01
N MET A 62 -1.74 -15.85 -3.86
CA MET A 62 -0.84 -15.36 -4.88
C MET A 62 0.21 -16.42 -5.19
N THR A 63 0.25 -16.84 -6.44
CA THR A 63 1.26 -17.71 -7.00
C THR A 63 2.26 -16.88 -7.79
N LEU A 64 3.54 -17.09 -7.55
CA LEU A 64 4.64 -16.63 -8.40
C LEU A 64 5.28 -17.82 -9.07
N GLU A 65 5.51 -17.77 -10.39
CA GLU A 65 6.13 -18.87 -11.13
C GLU A 65 7.22 -18.35 -12.09
N THR A 66 8.31 -19.11 -12.21
CA THR A 66 9.31 -18.90 -13.27
C THR A 66 8.80 -19.54 -14.55
N LEU A 67 8.50 -18.71 -15.55
CA LEU A 67 8.02 -19.13 -16.85
C LEU A 67 9.20 -19.49 -17.76
N THR A 68 9.00 -20.49 -18.61
CA THR A 68 9.99 -20.89 -19.64
C THR A 68 10.14 -19.84 -20.75
N ALA A 69 9.09 -19.05 -20.99
CA ALA A 69 9.08 -17.93 -21.92
C ALA A 69 8.10 -16.85 -21.45
N LEU A 70 8.21 -15.64 -22.01
CA LEU A 70 7.26 -14.58 -21.73
C LEU A 70 5.87 -14.98 -22.21
N ALA A 71 4.92 -15.01 -21.30
CA ALA A 71 3.58 -15.48 -21.60
C ALA A 71 2.71 -14.31 -22.09
N LEU A 72 2.54 -14.23 -23.41
CA LEU A 72 1.61 -13.28 -24.03
C LEU A 72 0.27 -13.99 -24.23
N SER A 73 -0.68 -13.73 -23.35
CA SER A 73 -2.04 -14.27 -23.44
C SER A 73 -3.05 -13.18 -23.09
N PRO A 74 -4.24 -13.19 -23.72
CA PRO A 74 -5.37 -12.40 -23.25
C PRO A 74 -5.76 -12.70 -21.80
N THR A 75 -5.19 -13.70 -21.13
CA THR A 75 -5.39 -13.94 -19.69
C THR A 75 -4.48 -13.06 -18.81
N TYR A 76 -3.36 -12.55 -19.33
CA TYR A 76 -2.44 -11.66 -18.61
C TYR A 76 -2.88 -10.19 -18.75
N GLN A 77 -4.04 -9.88 -18.18
CA GLN A 77 -4.70 -8.57 -18.32
C GLN A 77 -4.39 -7.61 -17.18
N ALA A 78 -3.66 -8.06 -16.16
CA ALA A 78 -3.34 -7.26 -15.00
C ALA A 78 -1.88 -6.79 -15.02
N SER A 79 -1.59 -5.80 -14.18
CA SER A 79 -0.24 -5.40 -13.83
C SER A 79 0.02 -5.67 -12.35
N PRO A 80 1.28 -5.79 -11.91
CA PRO A 80 1.60 -5.87 -10.49
C PRO A 80 1.01 -4.71 -9.67
N HIS A 81 0.91 -3.51 -10.28
CA HIS A 81 0.25 -2.35 -9.67
C HIS A 81 -1.23 -2.59 -9.38
N LEU A 82 -1.95 -3.15 -10.35
CA LEU A 82 -3.37 -3.45 -10.19
C LEU A 82 -3.59 -4.52 -9.12
N MET A 83 -2.74 -5.55 -9.08
CA MET A 83 -2.75 -6.58 -8.05
C MET A 83 -2.50 -6.01 -6.64
N GLN A 84 -1.49 -5.13 -6.49
CA GLN A 84 -1.25 -4.44 -5.22
C GLN A 84 -2.45 -3.59 -4.79
N ALA A 85 -3.06 -2.86 -5.73
CA ALA A 85 -4.24 -2.06 -5.47
C ALA A 85 -5.41 -2.92 -5.01
N LEU A 86 -5.65 -4.07 -5.65
CA LEU A 86 -6.68 -5.04 -5.25
C LEU A 86 -6.46 -5.54 -3.82
N ILE A 87 -5.26 -6.06 -3.52
CA ILE A 87 -4.93 -6.59 -2.18
C ILE A 87 -5.19 -5.51 -1.11
N ARG A 88 -4.79 -4.27 -1.35
CA ARG A 88 -4.99 -3.18 -0.38
C ARG A 88 -6.45 -2.81 -0.19
N ARG A 89 -7.25 -2.76 -1.26
CA ARG A 89 -8.69 -2.48 -1.15
C ARG A 89 -9.39 -3.55 -0.33
N VAL A 90 -9.00 -4.81 -0.50
CA VAL A 90 -9.50 -5.94 0.30
C VAL A 90 -9.08 -5.76 1.77
N LEU A 91 -7.81 -5.48 2.04
CA LEU A 91 -7.29 -5.26 3.40
C LEU A 91 -7.94 -4.06 4.11
N CYS A 92 -8.28 -3.00 3.38
CA CYS A 92 -8.98 -1.83 3.92
C CYS A 92 -10.50 -2.04 4.04
N GLY A 93 -11.01 -3.23 3.70
CA GLY A 93 -12.44 -3.55 3.82
C GLY A 93 -13.33 -2.77 2.86
N HIS A 94 -12.81 -2.38 1.69
CA HIS A 94 -13.63 -1.69 0.69
C HIS A 94 -14.78 -2.60 0.23
N ARG A 95 -15.95 -1.99 -0.04
CA ARG A 95 -17.11 -2.68 -0.61
C ARG A 95 -16.74 -3.52 -1.81
N HIS A 96 -17.26 -4.74 -1.90
CA HIS A 96 -16.91 -5.63 -3.01
C HIS A 96 -17.37 -5.04 -4.34
N GLY A 97 -18.58 -4.44 -4.37
CA GLY A 97 -19.07 -3.73 -5.53
C GLY A 97 -18.13 -2.61 -6.02
N LEU A 98 -17.54 -1.84 -5.10
CA LEU A 98 -16.55 -0.82 -5.44
C LEU A 98 -15.27 -1.44 -6.02
N ILE A 99 -14.80 -2.56 -5.46
CA ILE A 99 -13.64 -3.29 -5.99
C ILE A 99 -13.90 -3.73 -7.43
N LEU A 100 -15.05 -4.37 -7.69
CA LEU A 100 -15.45 -4.81 -9.04
C LEU A 100 -15.57 -3.64 -10.02
N GLU A 101 -16.20 -2.54 -9.60
CA GLU A 101 -16.32 -1.31 -10.40
C GLU A 101 -14.95 -0.78 -10.83
N LYS A 102 -14.00 -0.68 -9.89
CA LYS A 102 -12.64 -0.21 -10.21
C LYS A 102 -11.92 -1.17 -11.16
N LEU A 103 -12.03 -2.49 -10.95
CA LEU A 103 -11.43 -3.47 -11.85
C LEU A 103 -12.00 -3.38 -13.28
N ARG A 104 -13.32 -3.20 -13.43
CA ARG A 104 -13.97 -2.99 -14.73
C ARG A 104 -13.48 -1.70 -15.40
N ALA A 105 -13.30 -0.62 -14.63
CA ALA A 105 -12.75 0.63 -15.15
C ALA A 105 -11.30 0.48 -15.67
N TYR A 106 -10.54 -0.50 -15.16
CA TYR A 106 -9.22 -0.88 -15.69
C TYR A 106 -9.29 -1.86 -16.88
N GLY A 107 -10.49 -2.19 -17.37
CA GLY A 107 -10.68 -3.12 -18.48
C GLY A 107 -10.56 -4.60 -18.09
N VAL A 108 -10.55 -4.93 -16.79
CA VAL A 108 -10.53 -6.32 -16.35
C VAL A 108 -11.95 -6.91 -16.43
N PRO A 109 -12.15 -8.02 -17.16
CA PRO A 109 -13.41 -8.73 -17.27
C PRO A 109 -13.68 -9.51 -15.99
N VAL A 110 -14.19 -8.81 -14.97
CA VAL A 110 -14.68 -9.43 -13.73
C VAL A 110 -16.19 -9.63 -13.79
N GLY A 111 -16.63 -10.85 -13.52
CA GLY A 111 -18.05 -11.16 -13.32
C GLY A 111 -18.59 -10.56 -12.02
N ASP A 112 -19.88 -10.77 -11.76
CA ASP A 112 -20.52 -10.40 -10.48
C ASP A 112 -20.32 -11.45 -9.37
N GLY A 113 -19.54 -12.50 -9.65
CA GLY A 113 -19.23 -13.57 -8.71
C GLY A 113 -18.24 -13.16 -7.62
N GLY A 114 -18.18 -13.94 -6.55
CA GLY A 114 -17.29 -13.69 -5.40
C GLY A 114 -15.80 -13.94 -5.65
N GLN A 115 -15.41 -14.44 -6.83
CA GLN A 115 -14.02 -14.76 -7.16
C GLN A 115 -13.47 -13.78 -8.21
N ILE A 116 -12.30 -13.20 -7.91
CA ILE A 116 -11.53 -12.36 -8.82
C ILE A 116 -10.23 -13.10 -9.14
N ASN A 117 -9.94 -13.27 -10.42
CA ASN A 117 -8.71 -13.87 -10.92
C ASN A 117 -7.94 -12.82 -11.72
N LEU A 118 -6.72 -12.50 -11.29
CA LEU A 118 -5.81 -11.64 -12.02
C LEU A 118 -4.54 -12.41 -12.34
N SER A 119 -4.07 -12.32 -13.58
CA SER A 119 -2.78 -12.86 -13.99
C SER A 119 -1.95 -11.76 -14.65
N CYS A 120 -0.65 -11.74 -14.39
CA CYS A 120 0.30 -10.89 -15.12
C CYS A 120 1.63 -11.62 -15.35
N SER A 121 2.35 -11.25 -16.40
CA SER A 121 3.72 -11.71 -16.63
C SER A 121 4.65 -10.51 -16.78
N VAL A 122 5.76 -10.51 -16.05
CA VAL A 122 6.82 -9.50 -16.18
C VAL A 122 8.13 -10.23 -16.48
N GLY A 123 8.64 -10.09 -17.70
CA GLY A 123 9.76 -10.90 -18.17
C GLY A 123 9.40 -12.39 -18.18
N THR A 124 10.21 -13.21 -17.54
CA THR A 124 10.00 -14.66 -17.36
C THR A 124 9.37 -14.99 -16.01
N THR A 125 8.73 -14.03 -15.35
CA THR A 125 8.03 -14.25 -14.08
C THR A 125 6.53 -14.08 -14.27
N GLY A 126 5.78 -15.14 -14.01
CA GLY A 126 4.32 -15.15 -13.97
C GLY A 126 3.81 -14.91 -12.56
N VAL A 127 2.74 -14.14 -12.43
CA VAL A 127 2.01 -13.94 -11.18
C VAL A 127 0.55 -14.25 -11.43
N ASP A 128 -0.02 -15.13 -10.61
CA ASP A 128 -1.45 -15.36 -10.54
C ASP A 128 -1.95 -14.94 -9.15
N LEU A 129 -3.02 -14.16 -9.12
CA LEU A 129 -3.67 -13.67 -7.91
C LEU A 129 -5.15 -14.06 -7.95
N LEU A 130 -5.52 -14.88 -6.97
CA LEU A 130 -6.88 -15.31 -6.69
C LEU A 130 -7.38 -14.56 -5.46
N VAL A 131 -8.53 -13.90 -5.58
CA VAL A 131 -9.22 -13.29 -4.44
C VAL A 131 -10.63 -13.85 -4.37
N ASN A 132 -10.90 -14.63 -3.33
CA ASN A 132 -12.20 -15.24 -3.07
C ASN A 132 -12.88 -14.54 -1.91
N ARG A 133 -14.04 -13.96 -2.18
CA ARG A 133 -14.94 -13.41 -1.16
C ARG A 133 -15.74 -14.55 -0.53
N HIS A 134 -15.80 -14.58 0.79
CA HIS A 134 -16.69 -15.47 1.51
C HIS A 134 -18.16 -15.11 1.21
N PRO A 135 -19.06 -16.07 0.94
CA PRO A 135 -20.46 -15.77 0.59
C PRO A 135 -21.19 -14.92 1.65
N GLU A 136 -20.85 -15.12 2.91
CA GLU A 136 -21.41 -14.39 4.06
C GLU A 136 -20.62 -13.13 4.44
N ALA A 137 -19.57 -12.78 3.68
CA ALA A 137 -18.77 -11.59 3.95
C ALA A 137 -19.68 -10.35 3.88
N PRO A 138 -19.72 -9.50 4.91
CA PRO A 138 -20.58 -8.33 4.90
C PRO A 138 -20.17 -7.37 3.78
N GLU A 139 -21.17 -6.77 3.11
CA GLU A 139 -20.94 -5.54 2.35
C GLU A 139 -20.80 -4.39 3.34
N TYR A 140 -19.57 -4.13 3.77
CA TYR A 140 -19.29 -3.06 4.72
C TYR A 140 -19.72 -1.70 4.13
N ARG A 141 -20.74 -1.08 4.75
CA ARG A 141 -21.06 0.33 4.51
C ARG A 141 -20.43 1.15 5.62
N PHE A 142 -19.51 2.02 5.25
CA PHE A 142 -18.98 2.99 6.19
C PHE A 142 -20.09 3.94 6.62
N ARG A 143 -20.35 4.01 7.93
CA ARG A 143 -21.42 4.86 8.50
C ARG A 143 -21.07 6.35 8.49
N LYS A 144 -19.79 6.67 8.35
CA LYS A 144 -19.25 8.03 8.28
C LYS A 144 -18.27 8.09 7.11
N PHE A 145 -18.50 9.03 6.22
CA PHE A 145 -17.56 9.44 5.17
C PHE A 145 -17.38 10.95 5.32
N GLY A 146 -16.13 11.42 5.23
CA GLY A 146 -15.79 12.82 5.40
C GLY A 146 -16.19 13.67 4.20
N THR A 147 -15.58 14.84 4.10
CA THR A 147 -15.94 15.84 3.09
C THR A 147 -15.13 15.71 1.81
N SER A 148 -14.06 14.92 1.76
CA SER A 148 -13.22 14.83 0.56
C SER A 148 -13.98 14.25 -0.64
N ARG A 149 -13.52 14.58 -1.84
CA ARG A 149 -14.13 14.11 -3.08
C ARG A 149 -14.15 12.57 -3.19
N VAL A 150 -13.06 11.91 -2.81
CA VAL A 150 -13.01 10.43 -2.78
C VAL A 150 -14.04 9.87 -1.80
N GLU A 151 -14.20 10.48 -0.63
CA GLU A 151 -15.16 10.02 0.38
C GLU A 151 -16.61 10.14 -0.12
N GLN A 152 -16.92 11.22 -0.84
CA GLN A 152 -18.23 11.43 -1.46
C GLN A 152 -18.49 10.46 -2.61
N GLU A 153 -17.52 10.27 -3.53
CA GLU A 153 -17.65 9.43 -4.71
C GLU A 153 -17.65 7.93 -4.37
N GLU A 154 -16.74 7.49 -3.49
CA GLU A 154 -16.56 6.06 -3.16
C GLU A 154 -17.39 5.61 -1.94
N GLN A 155 -17.99 6.54 -1.19
CA GLN A 155 -18.78 6.31 0.04
C GLN A 155 -18.02 5.49 1.09
N ARG A 156 -16.77 5.88 1.35
CA ARG A 156 -15.87 5.32 2.37
C ARG A 156 -15.00 6.44 2.96
N PRO A 157 -14.48 6.33 4.19
CA PRO A 157 -13.49 7.28 4.70
C PRO A 157 -12.17 7.16 3.93
N LEU A 158 -11.33 8.19 4.01
CA LEU A 158 -9.93 8.06 3.59
C LEU A 158 -9.19 7.08 4.51
N ASP A 159 -8.35 6.23 3.94
CA ASP A 159 -7.70 5.15 4.66
C ASP A 159 -6.26 4.89 4.19
N HIS A 160 -5.69 3.74 4.61
CA HIS A 160 -4.34 3.31 4.25
C HIS A 160 -4.12 3.26 2.72
N TYR A 161 -5.14 2.90 1.94
CA TYR A 161 -5.05 2.90 0.48
C TYR A 161 -4.76 4.30 -0.06
N ASP A 162 -5.51 5.30 0.40
CA ASP A 162 -5.38 6.68 -0.07
C ASP A 162 -4.05 7.29 0.36
N LEU A 163 -3.67 7.04 1.61
CA LEU A 163 -2.38 7.47 2.15
C LEU A 163 -1.24 7.01 1.24
N VAL A 164 -1.18 5.72 0.91
CA VAL A 164 -0.11 5.22 0.07
C VAL A 164 -0.23 5.73 -1.37
N SER A 165 -1.46 5.88 -1.89
CA SER A 165 -1.67 6.49 -3.20
C SER A 165 -1.09 7.91 -3.25
N ILE A 166 -1.27 8.72 -2.20
CA ILE A 166 -0.73 10.07 -2.10
C ILE A 166 0.80 10.03 -2.06
N LEU A 167 1.40 9.16 -1.24
CA LEU A 167 2.87 9.00 -1.18
C LEU A 167 3.47 8.62 -2.55
N TYR A 168 2.81 7.75 -3.30
CA TYR A 168 3.25 7.32 -4.63
C TYR A 168 3.12 8.42 -5.69
N LEU A 169 2.01 9.17 -5.69
CA LEU A 169 1.81 10.30 -6.58
C LEU A 169 2.77 11.45 -6.27
N ALA A 170 3.05 11.69 -4.98
CA ALA A 170 4.00 12.71 -4.56
C ALA A 170 5.42 12.40 -5.03
N GLN A 171 5.82 11.11 -4.99
CA GLN A 171 7.11 10.67 -5.53
C GLN A 171 7.26 10.98 -7.03
N GLN A 172 6.15 11.02 -7.78
CA GLN A 172 6.10 11.34 -9.20
C GLN A 172 5.87 12.82 -9.50
N ASN A 173 5.89 13.68 -8.47
CA ASN A 173 5.62 15.12 -8.61
C ASN A 173 4.22 15.43 -9.18
N LEU A 174 3.22 14.61 -8.85
CA LEU A 174 1.84 14.75 -9.34
C LEU A 174 0.95 15.51 -8.33
N THR A 175 1.41 16.67 -7.90
CA THR A 175 0.77 17.51 -6.86
C THR A 175 -0.67 17.89 -7.23
N ASP A 176 -0.88 18.39 -8.46
CA ASP A 176 -2.22 18.75 -8.95
C ASP A 176 -3.18 17.55 -8.96
N THR A 177 -2.68 16.36 -9.29
CA THR A 177 -3.49 15.14 -9.31
C THR A 177 -3.93 14.75 -7.90
N ILE A 178 -3.07 14.92 -6.90
CA ILE A 178 -3.43 14.68 -5.50
C ILE A 178 -4.49 15.68 -5.05
N ILE A 179 -4.23 16.98 -5.24
CA ILE A 179 -5.12 18.05 -4.79
C ILE A 179 -6.51 17.93 -5.44
N SER A 180 -6.58 17.77 -6.77
CA SER A 180 -7.85 17.62 -7.50
C SER A 180 -8.65 16.37 -7.14
N ARG A 181 -7.97 15.31 -6.67
CA ARG A 181 -8.60 14.05 -6.28
C ARG A 181 -9.14 14.09 -4.85
N TYR A 182 -8.42 14.70 -3.92
CA TYR A 182 -8.71 14.58 -2.48
C TYR A 182 -9.29 15.85 -1.85
N VAL A 183 -9.08 17.03 -2.43
CA VAL A 183 -9.67 18.28 -1.91
C VAL A 183 -11.05 18.48 -2.56
N PRO A 184 -12.10 18.83 -1.79
CA PRO A 184 -13.42 19.15 -2.33
C PRO A 184 -13.37 20.25 -3.39
N GLN A 185 -14.21 20.17 -4.42
CA GLN A 185 -14.18 21.11 -5.54
C GLN A 185 -14.51 22.54 -5.09
N GLU A 186 -15.37 22.68 -4.08
CA GLU A 186 -15.74 23.96 -3.47
C GLU A 186 -14.52 24.64 -2.84
N ILE A 187 -13.71 23.88 -2.10
CA ILE A 187 -12.48 24.38 -1.47
C ILE A 187 -11.42 24.71 -2.53
N LEU A 188 -11.36 23.94 -3.62
CA LEU A 188 -10.45 24.25 -4.73
C LEU A 188 -10.77 25.57 -5.42
N ASN A 189 -12.07 25.86 -5.59
CA ASN A 189 -12.56 27.03 -6.30
C ASN A 189 -12.53 28.30 -5.44
N GLU A 190 -12.95 28.18 -4.18
CA GLU A 190 -13.29 29.33 -3.32
C GLU A 190 -12.50 29.37 -1.99
N GLY A 191 -11.83 28.27 -1.63
CA GLY A 191 -11.07 28.15 -0.38
C GLY A 191 -9.72 28.87 -0.43
N ALA A 192 -9.25 29.27 0.75
CA ALA A 192 -7.91 29.83 0.92
C ALA A 192 -6.82 28.77 0.68
N GLU A 193 -5.59 29.18 0.36
CA GLU A 193 -4.49 28.25 0.07
C GLU A 193 -4.18 27.31 1.26
N GLU A 194 -4.29 27.81 2.49
CA GLU A 194 -4.21 27.02 3.73
C GLU A 194 -5.30 25.96 3.89
N GLU A 195 -6.43 26.10 3.20
CA GLU A 195 -7.54 25.13 3.17
C GLU A 195 -7.35 24.07 2.08
N LYS A 196 -6.54 24.35 1.05
CA LYS A 196 -6.20 23.41 -0.04
C LYS A 196 -5.16 22.38 0.39
N LYS A 197 -5.44 21.69 1.50
CA LYS A 197 -4.64 20.61 2.05
C LYS A 197 -5.46 19.34 2.16
N VAL A 198 -4.79 18.21 2.06
CA VAL A 198 -5.38 16.89 2.32
C VAL A 198 -5.01 16.52 3.75
N HIS A 199 -6.00 16.40 4.63
CA HIS A 199 -5.80 16.05 6.02
C HIS A 199 -6.83 15.01 6.46
N PHE A 200 -6.35 13.89 6.99
CA PHE A 200 -7.23 12.83 7.51
C PHE A 200 -6.51 11.96 8.53
N THR A 201 -7.30 11.19 9.27
CA THR A 201 -6.82 10.18 10.19
C THR A 201 -7.16 8.79 9.67
N SER A 202 -6.20 7.87 9.67
CA SER A 202 -6.40 6.47 9.30
C SER A 202 -5.85 5.54 10.37
N SER A 203 -6.40 4.34 10.45
CA SER A 203 -5.83 3.24 11.25
C SER A 203 -4.78 2.46 10.44
N ALA A 204 -3.73 1.98 11.11
CA ALA A 204 -2.79 0.99 10.58
C ALA A 204 -2.32 0.06 11.71
N GLY A 205 -2.89 -1.14 11.78
CA GLY A 205 -2.73 -2.02 12.95
C GLY A 205 -3.17 -1.29 14.23
N ASP A 206 -2.31 -1.32 15.26
CA ASP A 206 -2.54 -0.65 16.54
C ASP A 206 -2.40 0.88 16.47
N TYR A 207 -2.00 1.45 15.32
CA TYR A 207 -1.70 2.86 15.21
C TYR A 207 -2.87 3.66 14.65
N THR A 208 -3.04 4.85 15.20
CA THR A 208 -3.73 5.97 14.59
C THR A 208 -2.69 6.82 13.88
N ILE A 209 -2.89 7.05 12.58
CA ILE A 209 -2.02 7.87 11.74
C ILE A 209 -2.78 9.13 11.36
N THR A 210 -2.25 10.29 11.75
CA THR A 210 -2.71 11.59 11.26
C THR A 210 -1.84 11.99 10.08
N PHE A 211 -2.45 12.07 8.90
CA PHE A 211 -1.79 12.37 7.64
C PHE A 211 -2.12 13.79 7.19
N THR A 212 -1.09 14.53 6.78
CA THR A 212 -1.23 15.85 6.16
C THR A 212 -0.40 15.92 4.89
N PHE A 213 -1.02 16.37 3.80
CA PHE A 213 -0.36 16.73 2.56
C PHE A 213 -0.77 18.14 2.16
N GLN A 214 0.20 18.95 1.73
CA GLN A 214 -0.03 20.33 1.33
C GLN A 214 0.86 20.69 0.13
N ARG A 215 0.31 21.47 -0.81
CA ARG A 215 1.12 22.19 -1.80
C ARG A 215 1.89 23.31 -1.10
N ILE A 216 3.16 23.47 -1.44
CA ILE A 216 4.01 24.50 -0.88
C ILE A 216 4.72 25.28 -1.99
N SER A 217 5.00 26.56 -1.73
CA SER A 217 5.89 27.35 -2.60
C SER A 217 7.36 27.04 -2.29
N ASN A 218 8.15 26.90 -3.35
CA ASN A 218 9.60 26.71 -3.29
C ASN A 218 10.38 28.01 -3.02
N GLU A 219 9.70 29.17 -3.04
CA GLU A 219 10.33 30.48 -2.89
C GLU A 219 10.62 30.84 -1.42
N GLN A 220 9.98 30.13 -0.48
CA GLN A 220 10.16 30.36 0.95
C GLN A 220 11.13 29.33 1.55
N PRO A 221 12.22 29.76 2.20
CA PRO A 221 13.10 28.85 2.94
C PRO A 221 12.31 28.10 4.02
N ARG A 222 12.40 26.77 4.01
CA ARG A 222 11.76 25.91 5.01
C ARG A 222 12.80 25.18 5.82
N GLN A 223 12.57 25.07 7.13
CA GLN A 223 13.38 24.19 7.95
C GLN A 223 13.13 22.74 7.53
N VAL A 224 14.21 21.97 7.44
CA VAL A 224 14.11 20.53 7.23
C VAL A 224 13.36 19.94 8.42
N PRO A 225 12.35 19.07 8.19
CA PRO A 225 11.61 18.48 9.29
C PRO A 225 12.52 17.75 10.29
N ALA A 226 12.09 17.70 11.55
CA ALA A 226 12.77 16.92 12.58
C ALA A 226 12.88 15.44 12.14
N ARG A 227 14.02 14.81 12.44
CA ARG A 227 14.37 13.43 12.02
C ARG A 227 14.60 13.25 10.51
N GLY A 228 14.94 14.34 9.80
CA GLY A 228 15.42 14.26 8.43
C GLY A 228 14.29 14.13 7.41
N ASN A 229 14.56 14.56 6.19
CA ASN A 229 13.60 14.59 5.09
C ASN A 229 13.31 13.16 4.59
N VAL A 230 12.46 12.40 5.30
CA VAL A 230 12.23 10.96 5.09
C VAL A 230 11.65 10.70 3.70
N SER A 231 12.21 9.76 2.94
CA SER A 231 11.69 9.45 1.60
C SER A 231 10.25 8.92 1.66
N THR A 232 9.43 9.22 0.66
CA THR A 232 8.05 8.70 0.56
C THR A 232 8.02 7.17 0.45
N ALA A 233 9.05 6.57 -0.14
CA ALA A 233 9.23 5.12 -0.17
C ALA A 233 9.45 4.54 1.24
N THR A 234 10.30 5.17 2.05
CA THR A 234 10.52 4.77 3.45
C THR A 234 9.26 4.93 4.28
N MET A 235 8.57 6.08 4.16
CA MET A 235 7.26 6.30 4.82
C MET A 235 6.28 5.19 4.47
N HIS A 236 6.15 4.87 3.18
CA HIS A 236 5.28 3.82 2.69
C HIS A 236 5.64 2.44 3.27
N GLN A 237 6.92 2.08 3.36
CA GLN A 237 7.34 0.80 3.97
C GLN A 237 6.98 0.74 5.46
N VAL A 238 7.24 1.81 6.22
CA VAL A 238 6.88 1.89 7.64
C VAL A 238 5.38 1.72 7.83
N VAL A 239 4.56 2.46 7.08
CA VAL A 239 3.09 2.34 7.20
C VAL A 239 2.63 0.93 6.90
N ARG A 240 3.23 0.24 5.91
CA ARG A 240 2.87 -1.15 5.60
C ARG A 240 3.27 -2.13 6.69
N ARG A 241 4.43 -1.95 7.33
CA ARG A 241 4.84 -2.74 8.51
C ARG A 241 3.81 -2.61 9.62
N LEU A 242 3.45 -1.36 9.97
CA LEU A 242 2.49 -1.09 11.04
C LEU A 242 1.09 -1.62 10.69
N PHE A 243 0.66 -1.47 9.43
CA PHE A 243 -0.61 -2.00 8.97
C PHE A 243 -0.69 -3.53 9.07
N ALA A 244 0.41 -4.23 8.76
CA ALA A 244 0.50 -5.68 8.92
C ALA A 244 0.68 -6.14 10.39
N GLY A 245 0.67 -5.22 11.36
CA GLY A 245 0.81 -5.55 12.78
C GLY A 245 2.21 -6.01 13.17
N HIS A 246 3.24 -5.64 12.39
CA HIS A 246 4.62 -6.04 12.67
C HIS A 246 5.14 -5.35 13.93
N ALA A 247 6.08 -6.02 14.60
CA ALA A 247 6.70 -5.52 15.82
C ALA A 247 7.36 -4.14 15.59
N PRO A 248 7.24 -3.17 16.53
CA PRO A 248 7.84 -1.83 16.42
C PRO A 248 9.33 -1.84 16.08
N GLU A 249 10.07 -2.85 16.54
CA GLU A 249 11.50 -3.05 16.29
C GLU A 249 11.80 -3.18 14.79
N LEU A 250 10.91 -3.79 14.01
CA LEU A 250 11.08 -3.94 12.57
C LEU A 250 10.90 -2.62 11.84
N ALA A 251 9.95 -1.78 12.27
CA ALA A 251 9.77 -0.44 11.72
C ALA A 251 10.91 0.51 12.14
N ALA A 252 11.38 0.42 13.39
CA ALA A 252 12.55 1.16 13.86
C ALA A 252 13.81 0.78 13.08
N LYS A 253 14.00 -0.52 12.80
CA LYS A 253 15.10 -1.02 11.97
C LYS A 253 15.02 -0.47 10.54
N GLU A 254 13.85 -0.53 9.90
CA GLU A 254 13.65 0.01 8.55
C GLU A 254 14.01 1.50 8.47
N LEU A 255 13.62 2.28 9.49
CA LEU A 255 13.98 3.70 9.58
C LEU A 255 15.49 3.91 9.81
N THR A 256 16.08 3.16 10.74
CA THR A 256 17.51 3.22 11.07
C THR A 256 18.39 2.84 9.88
N ASP A 257 18.01 1.81 9.12
CA ASP A 257 18.72 1.37 7.90
C ASP A 257 18.70 2.44 6.80
N LYS A 258 17.81 3.44 6.90
CA LYS A 258 17.74 4.62 6.02
C LYS A 258 18.36 5.87 6.63
N GLY A 259 19.09 5.73 7.75
CA GLY A 259 19.76 6.82 8.44
C GLY A 259 18.84 7.70 9.29
N ILE A 260 17.61 7.26 9.56
CA ILE A 260 16.68 7.99 10.43
C ILE A 260 16.93 7.56 11.87
N ILE A 261 17.32 8.52 12.72
CA ILE A 261 17.57 8.28 14.14
C ILE A 261 16.23 8.15 14.86
N ILE A 262 15.89 6.92 15.25
CA ILE A 262 14.69 6.60 16.02
C ILE A 262 14.90 5.32 16.83
N THR A 263 14.28 5.23 18.00
CA THR A 263 14.34 4.04 18.86
C THR A 263 13.06 3.19 18.73
N PRO A 264 13.13 1.87 19.02
CA PRO A 264 11.92 1.04 19.12
C PRO A 264 10.90 1.55 20.12
N HIS A 265 11.36 2.16 21.23
CA HIS A 265 10.48 2.75 22.24
C HIS A 265 9.63 3.89 21.65
N GLU A 266 10.25 4.82 20.92
CA GLU A 266 9.53 5.88 20.21
C GLU A 266 8.53 5.29 19.21
N VAL A 267 8.95 4.31 18.40
CA VAL A 267 8.03 3.67 17.45
C VAL A 267 6.85 3.01 18.16
N SER A 268 7.07 2.38 19.32
CA SER A 268 6.02 1.72 20.10
C SER A 268 5.03 2.65 20.80
N THR A 269 5.27 3.96 20.80
CA THR A 269 4.48 4.97 21.51
C THR A 269 3.93 5.99 20.52
N GLU A 270 4.77 6.95 20.13
CA GLU A 270 4.46 7.98 19.15
C GLU A 270 5.71 8.44 18.39
N PHE A 271 5.52 8.75 17.11
CA PHE A 271 6.58 9.34 16.29
C PHE A 271 6.00 10.08 15.09
N THR A 272 6.82 10.93 14.47
CA THR A 272 6.44 11.66 13.25
C THR A 272 7.46 11.39 12.15
N LEU A 273 6.96 11.24 10.92
CA LEU A 273 7.76 11.25 9.70
C LEU A 273 7.28 12.42 8.84
N ALA A 274 8.21 13.15 8.23
CA ALA A 274 7.88 14.26 7.36
C ALA A 274 8.81 14.33 6.14
N ARG A 275 8.27 14.86 5.05
CA ARG A 275 8.97 15.02 3.78
C ARG A 275 8.61 16.38 3.16
N ILE A 276 9.62 17.08 2.70
CA ILE A 276 9.51 18.16 1.73
C ILE A 276 10.11 17.66 0.42
N LEU A 277 9.31 17.64 -0.65
CA LEU A 277 9.72 17.18 -1.97
C LEU A 277 9.09 18.11 -3.00
N ASN A 278 9.91 18.80 -3.80
CA ASN A 278 9.42 19.76 -4.80
C ASN A 278 8.38 20.73 -4.20
N ASP A 279 7.22 20.90 -4.82
CA ASP A 279 6.13 21.76 -4.37
C ASP A 279 5.21 21.08 -3.34
N ASN A 280 5.70 20.09 -2.58
CA ASN A 280 4.92 19.31 -1.62
C ASN A 280 5.53 19.28 -0.22
N ALA A 281 4.67 19.40 0.78
CA ALA A 281 4.96 19.00 2.17
C ALA A 281 4.04 17.84 2.58
N ILE A 282 4.63 16.84 3.23
CA ILE A 282 3.96 15.65 3.75
C ILE A 282 4.37 15.48 5.20
N GLU A 283 3.39 15.25 6.06
CA GLU A 283 3.61 14.94 7.47
C GLU A 283 2.71 13.78 7.89
N MET A 284 3.28 12.89 8.69
CA MET A 284 2.62 11.70 9.22
C MET A 284 2.94 11.58 10.70
N SER A 285 1.95 11.79 11.56
CA SER A 285 2.06 11.54 13.00
C SER A 285 1.44 10.19 13.31
N PHE A 286 2.20 9.35 14.01
CA PHE A 286 1.81 7.99 14.40
C PHE A 286 1.62 7.96 15.91
N GLN A 287 0.48 7.47 16.36
CA GLN A 287 0.16 7.29 17.77
C GLN A 287 -0.40 5.90 17.99
N ARG A 288 0.23 5.10 18.86
CA ARG A 288 -0.29 3.79 19.22
C ARG A 288 -1.53 3.91 20.12
N ARG A 289 -2.55 3.09 19.86
CA ARG A 289 -3.80 3.04 20.62
C ARG A 289 -3.67 2.24 21.92
#